data_AF-A0A6P0JQI6-F1
#
_entry.id   AF-A0A6P0JQI6-F1
#
_cell.length_a   1.000
_cell.length_b   1.000
_cell.length_c   1.000
_cell.angle_alpha   90.00
_cell.angle_beta   90.00
_cell.angle_gamma   90.00
#
_symmetry.space_group_name_H-M   'P 1'
#
loop_
_entity.id
_entity.type
_entity.pdbx_description
1 polymer ?
#
loop_
_entity_poly.entity_id
_entity_poly.type
_entity_poly.pdbx_seq_one_letter_code
_entity_poly.pdbx_strand_id
1 'polypeptide(L)' 'MIKKTGKIEYRGVGLGAWALVTDTGETYELQNPPHSLQQEGAKVKVDGKVRDDVMTVAMIGPVFEVDSFELME' A
#
# COMPACT_ATOMS: atom_id res chain seq x y z
N MET A 1 -14.74 -0.56 -3.94
CA MET A 1 -13.51 -1.23 -4.39
C MET A 1 -12.89 -0.40 -5.51
N ILE A 2 -11.57 -0.22 -5.47
CA ILE A 2 -10.78 0.65 -6.35
C ILE A 2 -9.53 -0.12 -6.76
N LYS A 3 -9.19 -0.07 -8.04
CA LYS A 3 -7.95 -0.63 -8.57
C LYS A 3 -6.88 0.45 -8.66
N LYS A 4 -5.65 0.12 -8.24
CA LYS A 4 -4.48 1.00 -8.34
C LYS A 4 -3.28 0.21 -8.84
N THR A 5 -2.41 0.86 -9.60
CA THR A 5 -1.12 0.32 -10.03
C THR A 5 -0.03 1.21 -9.47
N GLY A 6 1.07 0.59 -9.05
CA GLY A 6 2.18 1.31 -8.48
C GLY A 6 3.28 0.39 -7.98
N LYS A 7 4.08 0.93 -7.07
CA LYS A 7 5.26 0.30 -6.50
C LYS A 7 5.12 0.18 -4.98
N ILE A 8 5.57 -0.94 -4.43
CA ILE A 8 5.65 -1.16 -2.99
C ILE A 8 6.92 -0.52 -2.44
N GLU A 9 6.76 0.24 -1.35
CA GLU A 9 7.86 0.86 -0.60
C GLU A 9 7.67 0.62 0.91
N TYR A 10 8.77 0.32 1.59
CA TYR A 10 8.89 0.25 3.03
C TYR A 10 9.31 1.62 3.57
N ARG A 11 8.51 2.15 4.49
CA ARG A 11 8.78 3.40 5.19
C ARG A 11 9.22 3.07 6.61
N GLY A 12 10.47 3.40 6.95
CA GLY A 12 11.02 3.24 8.30
C GLY A 12 10.51 4.24 9.35
N VAL A 13 9.26 4.73 9.21
CA VAL A 13 8.63 5.65 10.16
C VAL A 13 7.91 4.86 11.26
N GLY A 14 8.01 5.31 12.51
CA GLY A 14 7.42 4.59 13.65
C GLY A 14 7.98 3.17 13.78
N LEU A 15 7.10 2.16 13.73
CA LEU A 15 7.45 0.74 13.78
C LEU A 15 7.74 0.14 12.39
N GLY A 16 7.74 0.95 11.34
CA GLY A 16 7.75 0.51 9.96
C GLY A 16 6.34 0.42 9.37
N ALA A 17 6.18 0.87 8.14
CA ALA A 17 4.94 0.80 7.39
C ALA A 17 5.21 0.45 5.93
N TRP A 18 4.34 -0.37 5.34
CA TRP A 18 4.36 -0.66 3.92
C TRP A 18 3.45 0.33 3.19
N ALA A 19 3.89 0.80 2.03
CA ALA A 19 3.18 1.80 1.25
C ALA A 19 3.05 1.37 -0.21
N LEU A 20 1.94 1.79 -0.83
CA LEU A 20 1.78 1.78 -2.28
C LEU A 20 1.99 3.20 -2.80
N VAL A 21 3.04 3.39 -3.58
CA VAL A 21 3.23 4.61 -4.38
C VAL A 21 2.66 4.35 -5.76
N THR A 22 1.53 4.97 -6.07
CA THR A 22 0.84 4.78 -7.35
C THR A 22 1.61 5.42 -8.50
N ASP A 23 1.39 4.94 -9.72
CA ASP A 23 1.98 5.54 -10.93
C ASP A 23 1.54 7.01 -11.13
N THR A 24 0.41 7.41 -10.51
CA THR A 24 -0.09 8.79 -10.49
C THR A 24 0.53 9.67 -9.40
N GLY A 25 1.43 9.13 -8.58
CA GLY A 25 2.15 9.86 -7.53
C GLY A 25 1.45 9.92 -6.17
N GLU A 26 0.25 9.33 -6.03
CA GLU A 26 -0.41 9.18 -4.73
C GLU A 26 0.28 8.12 -3.88
N THR A 27 0.36 8.32 -2.57
CA THR A 27 0.90 7.35 -1.62
C THR A 27 -0.18 6.88 -0.66
N TYR A 28 -0.29 5.57 -0.48
CA TYR A 28 -1.22 4.94 0.44
C TYR A 28 -0.45 4.08 1.44
N GLU A 29 -0.84 4.13 2.71
CA GLU A 29 -0.36 3.17 3.71
C GLU A 29 -1.13 1.85 3.57
N LEU A 30 -0.44 0.73 3.49
CA LEU A 30 -1.08 -0.58 3.37
C LEU A 30 -1.48 -1.11 4.74
N GLN A 31 -2.77 -1.40 4.91
CA GLN A 31 -3.27 -2.02 6.13
C GLN A 31 -2.95 -3.52 6.13
N ASN A 32 -2.06 -3.95 7.03
CA ASN A 32 -1.70 -5.36 7.24
C ASN A 32 -1.52 -6.14 5.92
N PRO A 33 -0.69 -5.66 4.97
CA PRO A 33 -0.57 -6.31 3.67
C PRO A 33 -0.05 -7.74 3.82
N PRO A 34 -0.48 -8.68 2.95
CA PRO A 34 0.02 -10.04 2.98
C PRO A 34 1.54 -10.05 2.77
N HIS A 35 2.25 -10.98 3.42
CA HIS A 35 3.72 -11.04 3.37
C HIS A 35 4.27 -11.16 1.93
N SER A 36 3.53 -11.78 1.02
CA SER A 36 3.87 -11.86 -0.40
C SER A 36 3.84 -10.51 -1.13
N LEU A 37 3.15 -9.50 -0.60
CA LEU A 37 3.14 -8.13 -1.10
C LEU A 37 4.22 -7.25 -0.46
N GLN A 38 4.82 -7.68 0.65
CA GLN A 38 5.83 -6.94 1.41
C GLN A 38 7.23 -7.03 0.76
N GLN A 39 7.33 -6.55 -0.47
CA GLN A 39 8.55 -6.61 -1.29
C GLN A 39 8.92 -5.20 -1.74
N GLU A 40 9.95 -4.62 -1.10
CA GLU A 40 10.50 -3.33 -1.52
C GLU A 40 10.82 -3.35 -3.01
N GLY A 41 10.30 -2.38 -3.76
CA GLY A 41 10.58 -2.31 -5.19
C GLY A 41 9.52 -2.93 -6.09
N ALA A 42 8.68 -3.82 -5.57
CA ALA A 42 7.77 -4.61 -6.40
C ALA A 42 6.74 -3.72 -7.11
N LYS A 43 6.62 -3.87 -8.43
CA LYS A 43 5.50 -3.30 -9.18
C LYS A 43 4.29 -4.20 -9.03
N VAL A 44 3.14 -3.58 -8.76
CA VAL A 44 1.92 -4.31 -8.44
C VAL A 44 0.69 -3.62 -9.00
N LYS A 45 -0.32 -4.43 -9.28
CA LYS A 45 -1.70 -3.99 -9.43
C LYS A 45 -2.51 -4.51 -8.25
N VAL A 46 -3.16 -3.63 -7.52
CA VAL A 46 -3.98 -3.98 -6.36
C VAL A 46 -5.45 -3.64 -6.60
N ASP A 47 -6.33 -4.42 -6.00
CA ASP A 47 -7.74 -4.10 -5.82
C ASP A 47 -8.04 -4.04 -4.31
N GLY A 48 -8.82 -3.07 -3.89
CA GLY A 48 -9.06 -2.84 -2.47
C GLY A 48 -9.93 -1.62 -2.20
N LYS A 49 -9.79 -1.03 -1.03
CA LYS A 49 -10.55 0.15 -0.60
C LYS A 49 -9.70 1.08 0.26
N VAL A 50 -9.96 2.37 0.14
CA VAL A 50 -9.44 3.38 1.06
C VAL A 50 -10.26 3.33 2.34
N ARG A 51 -9.59 3.31 3.48
CA ARG A 51 -10.18 3.32 4.82
C ARG A 51 -10.04 4.72 5.40
N ASP A 52 -11.14 5.46 5.43
CA ASP A 52 -11.27 6.78 6.06
C ASP A 52 -11.55 6.69 7.57
N ASP A 53 -11.93 5.51 8.04
CA ASP A 53 -12.22 5.15 9.43
C ASP A 53 -11.01 4.64 10.22
N VAL A 54 -9.83 4.57 9.60
CA VAL A 54 -8.60 4.03 10.20
C VAL A 54 -7.53 5.11 10.27
N MET A 55 -6.97 5.30 11.47
CA MET A 55 -5.80 6.14 11.70
C MET A 55 -4.59 5.29 12.07
N THR A 56 -3.41 5.64 11.57
CA THR A 56 -2.15 4.92 11.78
C THR A 56 -1.12 5.81 12.46
N VAL A 57 -0.15 5.19 13.11
CA VAL A 57 0.97 5.93 13.75
C VAL A 57 1.97 6.44 12.71
N ALA A 58 2.06 5.78 11.56
CA ALA A 58 2.99 6.15 10.49
C ALA A 58 2.58 7.44 9.77
N MET A 59 1.28 7.72 9.67
CA MET A 59 0.72 8.95 9.08
C MET A 59 1.33 9.32 7.71
N ILE A 60 1.62 8.32 6.86
CA ILE A 60 2.27 8.55 5.55
C ILE A 60 1.29 8.82 4.42
N GLY A 61 -0.01 8.65 4.67
CA GLY A 61 -1.07 8.83 3.69
C GLY A 61 -2.38 8.19 4.12
N PRO A 62 -3.42 8.23 3.28
CA PRO A 62 -4.63 7.45 3.48
C PRO A 62 -4.34 5.96 3.56
N VAL A 63 -5.09 5.24 4.38
CA VAL A 63 -4.95 3.80 4.56
C VAL A 63 -5.67 3.07 3.42
N PHE A 64 -5.01 2.07 2.84
CA PHE A 64 -5.55 1.21 1.80
C PHE A 64 -5.53 -0.25 2.26
N GLU A 65 -6.71 -0.86 2.29
CA GLU A 65 -6.89 -2.29 2.58
C GLU A 65 -6.91 -3.05 1.25
N VAL A 66 -5.97 -3.97 1.08
CA VAL A 66 -5.81 -4.76 -0.15
C VAL A 66 -6.67 -6.02 -0.06
N ASP A 67 -7.59 -6.17 -0.99
CA ASP A 67 -8.42 -7.37 -1.12
C ASP A 67 -7.74 -8.40 -2.04
N SER A 68 -7.09 -7.95 -3.11
CA SER A 68 -6.31 -8.80 -4.02
C SER A 68 -5.19 -8.02 -4.71
N PHE A 69 -4.16 -8.74 -5.18
CA PHE A 69 -3.06 -8.12 -5.89
C PHE A 69 -2.46 -9.06 -6.96
N GLU A 70 -1.79 -8.45 -7.92
CA GLU A 70 -1.00 -9.09 -8.96
C GLU A 70 0.39 -8.44 -8.95
N LEU A 71 1.43 -9.26 -8.78
CA LEU A 71 2.81 -8.82 -8.95
C LEU A 71 3.10 -8.69 -10.45
N MET A 72 3.73 -7.59 -10.84
CA MET A 72 4.11 -7.30 -12.21
C MET A 72 5.61 -7.54 -12.37
N GLU A 73 6.01 -8.12 -13.50
CA GLU A 73 7.42 -8.28 -13.89
C GLU A 73 8.11 -6.94 -14.20
#